data_AF-A0A8C5IS11-F1
#
_entry.id   AF-A0A8C5IS11-F1
#
_cell.length_a   1.000
_cell.length_b   1.000
_cell.length_c   1.000
_cell.angle_alpha   90.00
_cell.angle_beta   90.00
_cell.angle_gamma   90.00
#
_symmetry.space_group_name_H-M   'P 1'
#
loop_
_entity.id
_entity.type
_entity.pdbx_description
1 polymer ?
#
loop_
_entity_poly.entity_id
_entity_poly.type
_entity_poly.pdbx_seq_one_letter_code
_entity_poly.pdbx_strand_id
1 'polypeptide(L)'
;MQGRQPAPTAARAQRGSPRTKSSAVRHGPTPLLARRTPAAGALRSPAAALCEPPRLGGAAIAAASPRTSVLGLAARQPRPPPEGGSAPSGPVPAVRPPPCRPSGRASRRHFVCRAASGSACERRAARLRRPRRCPEMARQSLSRALVTASWLAEAVRAGRVGAGLRVLDASWYPPKERNARQEFKERHIPGASFFDIEECRDKSSPYDFMLPSESHFADYVGRLGVSNDTHVVVYDGDEVGTFYAPRAWWMFRAFGHKEVSVLNGGFKNWVKEGHPVTAEVTQPTPAVFKARLNRALVKTFEEMIQNVSSLNFQVVDSRPEGRFRGTELDQGLESGHIPGAVNIPFHSFLSETGHEKSIEEIQEIFREKKVDLSKPLTATCRKGVTACQIALAAFLCGKRDVAVYDGSWSEWFHRAPPHYKVTELKRSKA
;
A
#
# COMPACT_ATOMS: atom_id res chain seq x y z
N MET A 1 -72.03 36.13 -41.98
CA MET A 1 -71.30 37.27 -41.40
C MET A 1 -69.80 36.98 -41.42
N GLN A 2 -69.03 37.87 -42.06
CA GLN A 2 -67.61 38.27 -41.86
C GLN A 2 -66.57 37.15 -41.59
N GLY A 3 -65.58 36.87 -42.45
CA GLY A 3 -64.51 37.75 -42.96
C GLY A 3 -63.21 37.44 -42.19
N ARG A 4 -61.96 37.40 -42.68
CA ARG A 4 -61.27 37.81 -43.91
C ARG A 4 -59.90 37.06 -43.98
N GLN A 5 -59.40 36.84 -45.20
CA GLN A 5 -58.04 36.44 -45.64
C GLN A 5 -56.99 37.59 -45.44
N PRO A 6 -55.64 37.50 -45.76
CA PRO A 6 -55.00 36.74 -46.87
C PRO A 6 -53.53 36.20 -46.72
N ALA A 7 -53.08 35.53 -47.79
CA ALA A 7 -51.76 34.95 -48.15
C ALA A 7 -50.71 36.02 -48.63
N PRO A 8 -49.61 35.79 -49.42
CA PRO A 8 -48.94 34.59 -50.01
C PRO A 8 -47.38 34.62 -49.86
N THR A 9 -46.53 33.69 -50.36
CA THR A 9 -45.89 33.56 -51.72
C THR A 9 -45.02 32.27 -51.78
N ALA A 10 -45.12 31.42 -52.81
CA ALA A 10 -44.20 31.26 -53.99
C ALA A 10 -42.75 30.81 -53.65
N ALA A 11 -42.02 29.91 -54.33
CA ALA A 11 -42.13 29.21 -55.60
C ALA A 11 -41.13 28.02 -55.66
N ARG A 12 -41.26 27.18 -56.68
CA ARG A 12 -40.52 25.94 -56.99
C ARG A 12 -39.69 26.14 -58.28
N ALA A 13 -38.42 25.73 -58.33
CA ALA A 13 -37.64 25.35 -59.54
C ALA A 13 -36.26 24.80 -59.11
N GLN A 14 -35.89 23.53 -59.36
CA GLN A 14 -35.33 22.89 -60.58
C GLN A 14 -33.90 23.32 -61.02
N ARG A 15 -33.04 22.26 -61.12
CA ARG A 15 -31.87 22.03 -61.99
C ARG A 15 -30.47 22.52 -61.57
N GLY A 16 -29.49 21.61 -61.70
CA GLY A 16 -28.12 21.94 -62.12
C GLY A 16 -26.99 21.13 -61.45
N SER A 17 -26.46 20.12 -62.14
CA SER A 17 -25.12 19.53 -61.88
C SER A 17 -24.01 20.58 -62.07
N PRO A 18 -22.80 20.35 -61.52
CA PRO A 18 -21.70 19.88 -62.37
C PRO A 18 -20.70 18.87 -61.75
N ARG A 19 -20.15 17.99 -62.60
CA ARG A 19 -18.74 17.50 -62.79
C ARG A 19 -17.80 17.49 -61.55
N THR A 20 -16.95 16.50 -61.23
CA THR A 20 -16.10 15.60 -62.05
C THR A 20 -15.24 14.67 -61.16
N LYS A 21 -14.86 13.48 -61.69
CA LYS A 21 -13.67 12.62 -61.38
C LYS A 21 -13.65 11.96 -59.97
N SER A 22 -13.27 10.70 -59.72
CA SER A 22 -12.35 9.77 -60.38
C SER A 22 -12.59 8.31 -59.89
N SER A 23 -12.25 7.36 -60.79
CA SER A 23 -11.80 5.97 -60.59
C SER A 23 -12.66 4.94 -59.87
N ALA A 24 -13.15 4.00 -60.69
CA ALA A 24 -13.67 2.69 -60.35
C ALA A 24 -12.55 1.66 -60.14
N VAL A 25 -12.79 0.66 -59.28
CA VAL A 25 -12.34 -0.74 -59.49
C VAL A 25 -13.47 -1.68 -59.03
N ARG A 26 -13.78 -2.67 -59.87
CA ARG A 26 -14.94 -3.59 -59.83
C ARG A 26 -14.64 -4.89 -59.05
N HIS A 27 -15.69 -5.50 -58.52
CA HIS A 27 -15.81 -6.93 -58.17
C HIS A 27 -15.88 -7.81 -59.45
N GLY A 28 -15.12 -8.91 -59.57
CA GLY A 28 -15.48 -10.33 -59.27
C GLY A 28 -15.52 -11.16 -60.58
N PRO A 29 -15.68 -12.52 -60.64
CA PRO A 29 -15.52 -13.62 -59.66
C PRO A 29 -14.69 -14.87 -60.16
N THR A 30 -14.62 -15.90 -59.30
CA THR A 30 -14.05 -17.31 -59.28
C THR A 30 -14.39 -18.25 -60.50
N PRO A 31 -13.91 -19.54 -60.70
CA PRO A 31 -13.48 -20.60 -59.74
C PRO A 31 -12.41 -21.71 -60.13
N LEU A 32 -11.95 -22.46 -59.10
CA LEU A 32 -11.66 -23.94 -58.92
C LEU A 32 -10.75 -24.87 -59.81
N LEU A 33 -9.94 -25.69 -59.08
CA LEU A 33 -9.41 -27.09 -59.29
C LEU A 33 -8.27 -27.34 -60.32
N ALA A 34 -7.22 -28.17 -60.15
CA ALA A 34 -6.78 -29.14 -59.12
C ALA A 34 -5.28 -29.56 -59.27
N ARG A 35 -4.64 -29.87 -58.11
CA ARG A 35 -3.59 -30.87 -57.77
C ARG A 35 -2.43 -31.23 -58.73
N ARG A 36 -1.19 -31.16 -58.20
CA ARG A 36 -0.19 -32.27 -58.08
C ARG A 36 1.02 -31.87 -57.21
N THR A 37 1.54 -32.82 -56.43
CA THR A 37 2.81 -32.83 -55.65
C THR A 37 3.41 -34.25 -55.77
N PRO A 38 4.64 -34.55 -55.27
CA PRO A 38 5.94 -33.88 -55.35
C PRO A 38 7.05 -34.86 -55.85
N ALA A 39 8.32 -34.42 -56.00
CA ALA A 39 9.45 -35.33 -56.21
C ALA A 39 10.78 -34.79 -55.63
N ALA A 40 11.64 -35.72 -55.21
CA ALA A 40 12.89 -35.58 -54.47
C ALA A 40 14.14 -35.91 -55.32
N GLY A 41 15.34 -35.58 -54.81
CA GLY A 41 16.64 -36.20 -55.16
C GLY A 41 17.73 -35.22 -55.64
N ALA A 42 18.75 -34.90 -54.83
CA ALA A 42 20.14 -35.47 -54.82
C ALA A 42 21.12 -34.48 -55.52
N LEU A 43 22.37 -34.14 -55.13
CA LEU A 43 23.55 -34.87 -54.64
C LEU A 43 24.67 -33.88 -54.18
N ARG A 44 25.54 -34.38 -53.28
CA ARG A 44 27.02 -34.18 -53.13
C ARG A 44 27.65 -32.90 -52.51
N SER A 45 28.37 -33.16 -51.41
CA SER A 45 29.47 -32.38 -50.80
C SER A 45 30.84 -32.61 -51.48
N PRO A 46 31.85 -31.80 -51.12
CA PRO A 46 33.22 -32.28 -50.88
C PRO A 46 33.77 -31.91 -49.49
N ALA A 47 34.89 -32.55 -49.13
CA ALA A 47 35.46 -32.70 -47.79
C ALA A 47 36.74 -31.87 -47.52
N ALA A 48 37.03 -31.65 -46.23
CA ALA A 48 38.34 -31.50 -45.52
C ALA A 48 38.05 -30.94 -44.10
N ALA A 49 38.74 -31.20 -42.99
CA ALA A 49 39.74 -32.15 -42.54
C ALA A 49 39.91 -31.97 -40.99
N LEU A 50 40.22 -33.07 -40.29
CA LEU A 50 41.05 -33.22 -39.06
C LEU A 50 40.56 -32.90 -37.62
N CYS A 51 40.76 -33.96 -36.81
CA CYS A 51 41.20 -34.08 -35.40
C CYS A 51 40.16 -34.36 -34.28
N GLU A 52 40.24 -35.60 -33.79
CA GLU A 52 39.53 -36.22 -32.65
C GLU A 52 40.14 -35.89 -31.27
N PRO A 53 39.38 -36.08 -30.16
CA PRO A 53 39.92 -36.34 -28.83
C PRO A 53 39.86 -37.85 -28.48
N PRO A 54 40.76 -38.38 -27.63
CA PRO A 54 40.76 -39.79 -27.29
C PRO A 54 39.75 -40.14 -26.18
N ARG A 55 39.16 -41.33 -26.31
CA ARG A 55 38.49 -42.08 -25.22
C ARG A 55 39.36 -43.27 -24.81
N LEU A 56 39.11 -43.72 -23.57
CA LEU A 56 39.11 -45.09 -23.01
C LEU A 56 39.89 -45.11 -21.68
N GLY A 57 39.44 -45.78 -20.61
CA GLY A 57 38.62 -46.98 -20.57
C GLY A 57 37.81 -47.11 -19.27
N GLY A 58 36.82 -48.00 -19.32
CA GLY A 58 35.93 -48.31 -18.21
C GLY A 58 36.39 -49.48 -17.36
N ALA A 59 35.76 -49.60 -16.19
CA ALA A 59 35.45 -50.86 -15.53
C ALA A 59 34.23 -50.65 -14.62
N ALA A 60 33.14 -51.39 -14.88
CA ALA A 60 32.11 -51.70 -13.89
C ALA A 60 32.75 -52.63 -12.82
N ILE A 61 32.23 -52.85 -11.60
CA ILE A 61 30.97 -53.50 -11.22
C ILE A 61 30.81 -53.30 -9.68
N ALA A 62 29.56 -53.38 -9.19
CA ALA A 62 29.12 -53.98 -7.92
C ALA A 62 28.44 -53.05 -6.89
N ALA A 63 27.15 -53.34 -6.69
CA ALA A 63 26.32 -52.89 -5.58
C ALA A 63 26.65 -53.66 -4.29
N ALA A 64 26.60 -52.98 -3.14
CA ALA A 64 26.26 -53.55 -1.84
C ALA A 64 26.05 -52.46 -0.76
N SER A 65 24.83 -52.35 -0.23
CA SER A 65 24.58 -52.25 1.23
C SER A 65 24.25 -53.67 1.72
N PRO A 66 24.33 -54.06 3.01
CA PRO A 66 24.25 -53.24 4.24
C PRO A 66 25.22 -53.67 5.37
N ARG A 67 25.19 -52.96 6.52
CA ARG A 67 25.27 -53.43 7.94
C ARG A 67 25.79 -52.31 8.86
N THR A 68 24.94 -51.78 9.74
CA THR A 68 24.84 -52.07 11.20
C THR A 68 26.11 -51.91 12.04
N SER A 69 26.07 -50.93 12.95
CA SER A 69 26.68 -50.87 14.30
C SER A 69 26.08 -49.61 14.94
N VAL A 70 25.07 -49.64 15.83
CA VAL A 70 25.00 -50.10 17.23
C VAL A 70 26.16 -49.61 18.10
N LEU A 71 25.94 -48.43 18.70
CA LEU A 71 26.44 -47.90 19.98
C LEU A 71 25.67 -46.57 20.14
N GLY A 72 24.95 -46.24 21.20
CA GLY A 72 24.78 -46.76 22.54
C GLY A 72 24.14 -45.59 23.29
N LEU A 73 22.97 -45.81 23.86
CA LEU A 73 22.12 -44.83 24.56
C LEU A 73 22.88 -44.00 25.60
N ALA A 74 22.59 -42.70 25.65
CA ALA A 74 22.45 -41.96 26.92
C ALA A 74 21.47 -40.80 26.75
N ALA A 75 20.21 -41.09 27.04
CA ALA A 75 19.16 -40.10 27.21
C ALA A 75 19.49 -39.20 28.41
N ARG A 76 19.66 -37.89 28.21
CA ARG A 76 19.59 -36.91 29.30
C ARG A 76 18.15 -36.44 29.44
N GLN A 77 17.46 -36.99 30.43
CA GLN A 77 16.18 -36.46 30.88
C GLN A 77 16.36 -35.07 31.53
N PRO A 78 15.39 -34.17 31.37
CA PRO A 78 15.37 -32.88 32.06
C PRO A 78 15.13 -33.07 33.57
N ARG A 79 15.85 -32.30 34.39
CA ARG A 79 15.70 -32.29 35.86
C ARG A 79 14.31 -31.75 36.25
N PRO A 80 13.66 -32.31 37.30
CA PRO A 80 12.42 -31.77 37.84
C PRO A 80 12.67 -30.44 38.60
N PRO A 81 11.63 -29.58 38.74
CA PRO A 81 11.74 -28.35 39.52
C PRO A 81 11.77 -28.66 41.02
N PRO A 82 12.43 -27.84 41.86
CA PRO A 82 12.32 -27.97 43.30
C PRO A 82 10.97 -27.40 43.79
N GLU A 83 10.24 -28.23 44.54
CA GLU A 83 9.09 -27.83 45.35
C GLU A 83 9.53 -27.11 46.64
N GLY A 84 8.73 -26.12 47.04
CA GLY A 84 8.27 -25.93 48.41
C GLY A 84 9.29 -25.70 49.54
N GLY A 85 9.56 -24.43 49.83
CA GLY A 85 10.08 -23.99 51.14
C GLY A 85 9.24 -22.81 51.65
N SER A 86 8.48 -23.05 52.71
CA SER A 86 7.58 -22.11 53.37
C SER A 86 8.24 -21.40 54.56
N ALA A 87 7.90 -20.11 54.68
CA ALA A 87 7.87 -19.24 55.88
C ALA A 87 9.20 -18.61 56.41
N PRO A 88 9.16 -17.49 57.19
CA PRO A 88 8.03 -16.63 57.56
C PRO A 88 8.21 -15.13 57.25
N SER A 89 7.08 -14.44 57.35
CA SER A 89 6.84 -12.99 57.38
C SER A 89 7.60 -12.21 58.46
N GLY A 90 8.14 -11.05 58.09
CA GLY A 90 8.59 -9.97 58.98
C GLY A 90 8.69 -8.63 58.22
N PRO A 91 8.35 -7.48 58.83
CA PRO A 91 7.88 -6.29 58.10
C PRO A 91 9.02 -5.39 57.59
N VAL A 92 8.87 -4.89 56.36
CA VAL A 92 9.71 -3.85 55.76
C VAL A 92 9.18 -2.47 56.19
N PRO A 93 10.03 -1.54 56.69
CA PRO A 93 9.59 -0.24 57.15
C PRO A 93 9.26 0.72 56.00
N ALA A 94 8.15 1.43 56.17
CA ALA A 94 7.65 2.47 55.26
C ALA A 94 8.56 3.70 55.25
N VAL A 95 9.06 4.06 54.06
CA VAL A 95 9.73 5.34 53.82
C VAL A 95 8.66 6.43 53.69
N ARG A 96 8.55 7.28 54.71
CA ARG A 96 7.73 8.50 54.69
C ARG A 96 8.49 9.68 54.05
N PRO A 97 7.83 10.55 53.27
CA PRO A 97 8.43 11.80 52.79
C PRO A 97 8.51 12.86 53.92
N PRO A 98 9.48 13.79 53.88
CA PRO A 98 9.57 14.87 54.85
C PRO A 98 8.52 15.97 54.61
N PRO A 99 8.09 16.69 55.68
CA PRO A 99 6.93 17.56 55.66
C PRO A 99 7.24 19.01 55.25
N CYS A 100 6.28 19.65 54.55
CA CYS A 100 6.15 21.10 54.50
C CYS A 100 5.66 21.64 55.84
N ARG A 101 6.31 22.68 56.38
CA ARG A 101 5.73 23.59 57.39
C ARG A 101 5.91 25.05 56.97
N PRO A 102 4.90 25.93 57.22
CA PRO A 102 4.94 27.35 56.89
C PRO A 102 5.28 28.22 58.12
N SER A 103 6.06 29.28 57.92
CA SER A 103 6.20 30.46 58.79
C SER A 103 7.17 31.43 58.10
N GLY A 104 7.00 32.74 58.00
CA GLY A 104 5.99 33.66 58.51
C GLY A 104 6.37 35.10 58.10
N ARG A 105 5.35 35.97 58.17
CA ARG A 105 5.38 37.42 58.43
C ARG A 105 6.46 38.33 57.79
N ALA A 106 5.97 39.12 56.83
CA ALA A 106 5.85 40.59 56.89
C ALA A 106 6.86 41.40 57.74
N SER A 107 7.57 42.31 57.06
CA SER A 107 7.96 43.60 57.63
C SER A 107 7.51 44.73 56.70
N ARG A 108 6.64 45.57 57.23
CA ARG A 108 6.22 46.87 56.69
C ARG A 108 7.41 47.82 56.70
N ARG A 109 7.56 48.64 55.65
CA ARG A 109 8.04 50.02 55.82
C ARG A 109 7.18 50.96 54.99
N HIS A 110 6.68 51.95 55.71
CA HIS A 110 5.87 53.06 55.25
C HIS A 110 6.63 53.93 54.25
N PHE A 111 5.95 54.34 53.18
CA PHE A 111 6.21 55.62 52.55
C PHE A 111 4.90 56.39 52.43
N VAL A 112 4.97 57.65 52.84
CA VAL A 112 3.88 58.57 53.11
C VAL A 112 3.28 59.10 51.79
N CYS A 113 1.96 59.19 51.72
CA CYS A 113 1.21 59.85 50.65
C CYS A 113 1.33 61.38 50.73
N ARG A 114 1.38 62.04 49.56
CA ARG A 114 0.84 63.39 49.40
C ARG A 114 -0.03 63.45 48.15
N ALA A 115 -1.24 63.97 48.33
CA ALA A 115 -2.35 63.97 47.40
C ALA A 115 -2.25 65.05 46.31
N ALA A 116 -2.83 64.79 45.14
CA ALA A 116 -3.39 65.82 44.26
C ALA A 116 -4.48 65.22 43.34
N SER A 117 -5.71 65.68 43.57
CA SER A 117 -6.77 66.04 42.61
C SER A 117 -6.98 65.23 41.31
N GLY A 118 -8.20 64.69 41.16
CA GLY A 118 -9.13 65.23 40.17
C GLY A 118 -9.23 64.56 38.79
N SER A 119 -10.46 64.16 38.48
CA SER A 119 -11.05 63.94 37.14
C SER A 119 -10.87 62.57 36.46
N ALA A 120 -12.01 62.09 35.97
CA ALA A 120 -12.26 60.79 35.40
C ALA A 120 -11.66 60.63 34.01
N CYS A 121 -11.21 59.41 33.68
CA CYS A 121 -11.09 58.98 32.29
C CYS A 121 -11.40 57.46 32.23
N GLU A 122 -12.41 57.12 31.44
CA GLU A 122 -12.96 55.78 31.25
C GLU A 122 -11.89 54.79 30.77
N ARG A 123 -11.69 53.71 31.51
CA ARG A 123 -10.87 52.58 31.05
C ARG A 123 -11.74 51.53 30.35
N ARG A 124 -11.74 51.55 29.02
CA ARG A 124 -12.09 50.39 28.19
C ARG A 124 -11.13 49.24 28.49
N ALA A 125 -11.63 48.19 29.14
CA ALA A 125 -10.91 46.93 29.30
C ALA A 125 -10.89 46.15 27.97
N ALA A 126 -9.78 46.19 27.25
CA ALA A 126 -9.54 45.30 26.12
C ALA A 126 -9.30 43.87 26.65
N ARG A 127 -10.29 42.99 26.51
CA ARG A 127 -10.13 41.55 26.69
C ARG A 127 -9.24 41.00 25.59
N LEU A 128 -8.00 40.62 25.94
CA LEU A 128 -7.14 39.80 25.09
C LEU A 128 -7.82 38.45 24.84
N ARG A 129 -8.43 38.31 23.65
CA ARG A 129 -8.89 37.02 23.14
C ARG A 129 -7.67 36.19 22.77
N ARG A 130 -7.52 35.01 23.39
CA ARG A 130 -6.60 33.97 22.91
C ARG A 130 -6.87 33.69 21.43
N PRO A 131 -5.84 33.58 20.57
CA PRO A 131 -6.05 33.35 19.16
C PRO A 131 -6.72 31.98 18.97
N ARG A 132 -7.83 31.97 18.24
CA ARG A 132 -8.44 30.74 17.74
C ARG A 132 -7.43 30.10 16.80
N ARG A 133 -7.03 28.85 17.04
CA ARG A 133 -6.26 28.07 16.05
C ARG A 133 -7.06 28.05 14.75
N CYS A 134 -6.48 28.54 13.65
CA CYS A 134 -7.09 28.48 12.33
C CYS A 134 -7.38 27.02 11.95
N PRO A 135 -8.60 26.70 11.46
CA PRO A 135 -8.92 25.39 10.87
C PRO A 135 -8.01 25.03 9.68
N GLU A 136 -7.40 26.02 9.05
CA GLU A 136 -6.52 25.90 7.89
C GLU A 136 -5.16 25.24 8.21
N MET A 137 -4.59 25.53 9.38
CA MET A 137 -3.40 24.84 9.89
C MET A 137 -3.70 23.39 10.28
N ALA A 138 -4.92 23.11 10.75
CA ALA A 138 -5.38 21.74 11.00
C ALA A 138 -5.60 20.98 9.69
N ARG A 139 -6.11 21.64 8.63
CA ARG A 139 -6.22 21.10 7.26
C ARG A 139 -4.85 20.84 6.61
N GLN A 140 -3.87 21.73 6.78
CA GLN A 140 -2.49 21.52 6.30
C GLN A 140 -1.77 20.39 7.06
N SER A 141 -2.11 20.19 8.33
CA SER A 141 -1.67 19.04 9.14
C SER A 141 -2.34 17.71 8.72
N LEU A 142 -3.39 17.75 7.89
CA LEU A 142 -4.29 16.62 7.67
C LEU A 142 -4.01 15.76 6.44
N SER A 143 -3.13 16.13 5.50
CA SER A 143 -2.62 15.14 4.53
C SER A 143 -1.21 15.38 4.02
N ARG A 144 -0.21 15.35 4.91
CA ARG A 144 1.15 14.94 4.52
C ARG A 144 1.21 13.48 4.03
N ALA A 145 0.10 12.75 3.92
CA ALA A 145 0.11 11.39 3.38
C ALA A 145 0.45 11.34 1.89
N LEU A 146 0.29 12.45 1.14
CA LEU A 146 0.73 12.57 -0.25
C LEU A 146 1.77 13.68 -0.40
N VAL A 147 2.78 13.44 -1.22
CA VAL A 147 3.70 14.47 -1.71
C VAL A 147 3.65 14.51 -3.23
N THR A 148 3.85 15.69 -3.82
CA THR A 148 3.90 15.85 -5.27
C THR A 148 5.30 15.53 -5.81
N ALA A 149 5.39 15.13 -7.08
CA ALA A 149 6.66 14.97 -7.77
C ALA A 149 7.50 16.26 -7.74
N SER A 150 6.88 17.42 -7.97
CA SER A 150 7.54 18.73 -7.88
C SER A 150 8.20 18.99 -6.52
N TRP A 151 7.49 18.73 -5.42
CA TRP A 151 8.00 18.92 -4.06
C TRP A 151 9.20 18.02 -3.77
N LEU A 152 9.12 16.75 -4.20
CA LEU A 152 10.20 15.80 -3.99
C LEU A 152 11.40 16.13 -4.90
N ALA A 153 11.16 16.57 -6.13
CA ALA A 153 12.21 17.01 -7.05
C ALA A 153 12.97 18.24 -6.53
N GLU A 154 12.27 19.20 -5.91
CA GLU A 154 12.90 20.31 -5.19
C GLU A 154 13.73 19.82 -4.00
N ALA A 155 13.25 18.82 -3.26
CA ALA A 155 14.00 18.22 -2.16
C ALA A 155 15.28 17.54 -2.63
N VAL A 156 15.21 16.81 -3.74
CA VAL A 156 16.36 16.17 -4.39
C VAL A 156 17.37 17.21 -4.86
N ARG A 157 16.93 18.25 -5.59
CA ARG A 157 17.82 19.32 -6.08
C ARG A 157 18.49 20.10 -4.95
N ALA A 158 17.79 20.28 -3.83
CA ALA A 158 18.32 20.95 -2.64
C ALA A 158 19.19 20.04 -1.75
N GLY A 159 19.45 18.78 -2.14
CA GLY A 159 20.24 17.84 -1.35
C GLY A 159 19.61 17.47 -0.01
N ARG A 160 18.27 17.54 0.11
CA ARG A 160 17.55 17.25 1.38
C ARG A 160 17.36 15.76 1.65
N VAL A 161 17.56 14.89 0.66
CA VAL A 161 17.47 13.43 0.84
C VAL A 161 18.66 12.95 1.68
N GLY A 162 18.39 12.42 2.87
CA GLY A 162 19.37 12.10 3.91
C GLY A 162 18.71 11.66 5.20
N ALA A 163 19.32 11.92 6.36
CA ALA A 163 18.80 11.46 7.66
C ALA A 163 17.37 11.99 7.98
N GLY A 164 17.06 13.23 7.56
CA GLY A 164 15.75 13.86 7.79
C GLY A 164 14.67 13.52 6.76
N LEU A 165 15.05 13.03 5.57
CA LEU A 165 14.13 12.66 4.49
C LEU A 165 14.68 11.44 3.75
N ARG A 166 14.00 10.30 3.84
CA ARG A 166 14.34 9.08 3.10
C ARG A 166 13.29 8.79 2.04
N VAL A 167 13.74 8.40 0.86
CA VAL A 167 12.88 8.01 -0.26
C VAL A 167 13.03 6.50 -0.48
N LEU A 168 11.92 5.80 -0.58
CA LEU A 168 11.89 4.34 -0.69
C LEU A 168 11.10 3.91 -1.92
N ASP A 169 11.72 3.07 -2.75
CA ASP A 169 11.06 2.35 -3.83
C ASP A 169 10.51 1.04 -3.28
N ALA A 170 9.18 0.94 -3.18
CA ALA A 170 8.48 -0.24 -2.65
C ALA A 170 7.92 -1.13 -3.77
N SER A 171 8.45 -1.04 -4.99
CA SER A 171 7.96 -1.82 -6.12
C SER A 171 8.09 -3.33 -5.88
N TRP A 172 7.03 -4.06 -6.22
CA TRP A 172 7.05 -5.51 -6.32
C TRP A 172 6.14 -5.94 -7.47
N TYR A 173 6.61 -6.95 -8.23
CA TYR A 173 5.85 -7.55 -9.31
C TYR A 173 5.97 -9.07 -9.22
N PRO A 174 5.00 -9.82 -9.76
CA PRO A 174 5.14 -11.27 -9.92
C PRO A 174 6.43 -11.62 -10.70
N PRO A 175 7.22 -12.64 -10.30
CA PRO A 175 8.55 -12.91 -10.86
C PRO A 175 8.61 -13.14 -12.38
N LYS A 176 7.49 -13.48 -13.03
CA LYS A 176 7.41 -13.72 -14.48
C LYS A 176 7.02 -12.49 -15.30
N GLU A 177 6.67 -11.39 -14.64
CA GLU A 177 6.17 -10.17 -15.30
C GLU A 177 7.27 -9.11 -15.37
N ARG A 178 7.81 -8.70 -14.21
CA ARG A 178 8.80 -7.62 -14.08
C ARG A 178 9.76 -7.91 -12.91
N ASN A 179 10.94 -7.29 -12.93
CA ASN A 179 11.92 -7.44 -11.85
C ASN A 179 12.17 -6.10 -11.17
N ALA A 180 11.39 -5.82 -10.13
CA ALA A 180 11.42 -4.54 -9.41
C ALA A 180 12.82 -4.16 -8.90
N ARG A 181 13.59 -5.13 -8.38
CA ARG A 181 14.94 -4.88 -7.87
C ARG A 181 15.92 -4.53 -8.99
N GLN A 182 15.78 -5.15 -10.15
CA GLN A 182 16.61 -4.85 -11.31
C GLN A 182 16.24 -3.49 -11.90
N GLU A 183 14.95 -3.20 -12.05
CA GLU A 183 14.46 -1.90 -12.53
C GLU A 183 14.92 -0.75 -11.63
N PHE A 184 14.87 -0.93 -10.31
CA PHE A 184 15.43 0.03 -9.36
C PHE A 184 16.92 0.29 -9.61
N LYS A 185 17.74 -0.76 -9.77
CA LYS A 185 19.18 -0.60 -10.03
C LYS A 185 19.46 0.17 -11.32
N GLU A 186 18.61 0.02 -12.32
CA GLU A 186 18.75 0.71 -13.60
C GLU A 186 18.31 2.17 -13.50
N ARG A 187 17.18 2.44 -12.85
CA ARG A 187 16.64 3.80 -12.68
C ARG A 187 15.82 3.92 -11.41
N HIS A 188 16.20 4.86 -10.56
CA HIS A 188 15.45 5.25 -9.37
C HIS A 188 15.60 6.76 -9.09
N ILE A 189 14.79 7.26 -8.15
CA ILE A 189 14.89 8.65 -7.67
C ILE A 189 16.25 8.83 -6.94
N PRO A 190 17.03 9.88 -7.21
CA PRO A 190 18.33 10.08 -6.56
C PRO A 190 18.26 10.04 -5.03
N GLY A 191 19.13 9.21 -4.42
CA GLY A 191 19.21 9.00 -2.98
C GLY A 191 18.16 8.03 -2.39
N ALA A 192 17.28 7.47 -3.23
CA ALA A 192 16.31 6.47 -2.81
C ALA A 192 16.96 5.13 -2.45
N SER A 193 16.25 4.32 -1.66
CA SER A 193 16.62 2.92 -1.38
C SER A 193 15.48 1.99 -1.75
N PHE A 194 15.82 0.76 -2.12
CA PHE A 194 14.82 -0.26 -2.42
C PHE A 194 14.25 -0.87 -1.13
N PHE A 195 12.94 -0.78 -0.96
CA PHE A 195 12.16 -1.46 0.07
C PHE A 195 11.61 -2.77 -0.49
N ASP A 196 12.28 -3.86 -0.14
CA ASP A 196 11.92 -5.21 -0.52
C ASP A 196 10.90 -5.81 0.47
N ILE A 197 9.65 -5.91 0.04
CA ILE A 197 8.56 -6.51 0.80
C ILE A 197 8.73 -8.03 1.03
N GLU A 198 9.51 -8.72 0.19
CA GLU A 198 9.82 -10.14 0.42
C GLU A 198 10.77 -10.34 1.59
N GLU A 199 11.63 -9.35 1.85
CA GLU A 199 12.51 -9.34 3.00
C GLU A 199 11.81 -8.79 4.24
N CYS A 200 11.02 -7.72 4.10
CA CYS A 200 10.33 -7.05 5.20
C CYS A 200 8.94 -7.66 5.49
N ARG A 201 8.90 -8.97 5.73
CA ARG A 201 7.67 -9.71 6.08
C ARG A 201 7.94 -10.81 7.10
N ASP A 202 6.88 -11.37 7.67
CA ASP A 202 6.97 -12.65 8.37
C ASP A 202 7.11 -13.79 7.34
N LYS A 203 8.32 -14.36 7.28
CA LYS A 203 8.66 -15.50 6.40
C LYS A 203 8.24 -16.85 7.00
N SER A 204 7.85 -16.90 8.27
CA SER A 204 7.36 -18.11 8.93
C SER A 204 5.88 -18.39 8.69
N SER A 205 5.12 -17.34 8.34
CA SER A 205 3.71 -17.46 8.01
C SER A 205 3.49 -18.21 6.70
N PRO A 206 2.47 -19.08 6.60
CA PRO A 206 2.05 -19.68 5.34
C PRO A 206 1.33 -18.67 4.41
N TYR A 207 1.07 -17.45 4.86
CA TYR A 207 0.36 -16.42 4.11
C TYR A 207 1.31 -15.35 3.55
N ASP A 208 0.96 -14.81 2.38
CA ASP A 208 1.77 -13.81 1.68
C ASP A 208 1.82 -12.48 2.44
N PHE A 209 3.02 -11.87 2.49
CA PHE A 209 3.25 -10.48 2.93
C PHE A 209 2.76 -10.08 4.33
N MET A 210 2.59 -11.04 5.22
CA MET A 210 2.25 -10.78 6.62
C MET A 210 3.26 -9.84 7.27
N LEU A 211 2.77 -8.95 8.13
CA LEU A 211 3.60 -8.02 8.89
C LEU A 211 4.74 -8.77 9.61
N PRO A 212 5.98 -8.27 9.55
CA PRO A 212 7.08 -8.81 10.34
C PRO A 212 6.90 -8.49 11.85
N SER A 213 7.78 -9.03 12.69
CA SER A 213 7.85 -8.60 14.09
C SER A 213 8.30 -7.13 14.21
N GLU A 214 8.05 -6.51 15.37
CA GLU A 214 8.52 -5.14 15.66
C GLU A 214 10.05 -5.03 15.50
N SER A 215 10.81 -6.01 16.02
CA SER A 215 12.26 -6.04 15.90
C SER A 215 12.72 -6.15 14.44
N HIS A 216 12.12 -7.05 13.68
CA HIS A 216 12.49 -7.25 12.28
C HIS A 216 12.19 -6.00 11.44
N PHE A 217 11.03 -5.37 11.61
CA PHE A 217 10.73 -4.12 10.93
C PHE A 217 11.74 -3.02 11.29
N ALA A 218 12.03 -2.85 12.58
CA ALA A 218 12.96 -1.84 13.07
C ALA A 218 14.37 -2.03 12.50
N ASP A 219 14.90 -3.26 12.53
CA ASP A 219 16.21 -3.59 11.98
C ASP A 219 16.25 -3.42 10.45
N TYR A 220 15.16 -3.74 9.77
CA TYR A 220 15.05 -3.59 8.32
C TYR A 220 15.10 -2.12 7.90
N VAL A 221 14.20 -1.28 8.43
CA VAL A 221 14.13 0.14 8.03
C VAL A 221 15.31 0.95 8.58
N GLY A 222 15.87 0.55 9.73
CA GLY A 222 17.10 1.13 10.27
C GLY A 222 18.28 0.98 9.32
N ARG A 223 18.44 -0.18 8.67
CA ARG A 223 19.45 -0.39 7.60
C ARG A 223 19.24 0.49 6.37
N LEU A 224 18.00 0.95 6.14
CA LEU A 224 17.68 1.90 5.07
C LEU A 224 17.88 3.37 5.51
N GLY A 225 18.49 3.60 6.68
CA GLY A 225 18.78 4.92 7.24
C GLY A 225 17.55 5.64 7.78
N VAL A 226 16.48 4.90 8.12
CA VAL A 226 15.26 5.48 8.68
C VAL A 226 15.33 5.47 10.20
N SER A 227 15.19 6.66 10.80
CA SER A 227 15.00 6.84 12.24
C SER A 227 13.54 7.19 12.55
N ASN A 228 13.18 7.30 13.83
CA ASN A 228 11.82 7.72 14.22
C ASN A 228 11.50 9.18 13.84
N ASP A 229 12.51 10.01 13.60
CA ASP A 229 12.38 11.44 13.25
C ASP A 229 12.45 11.70 11.74
N THR A 230 12.76 10.66 10.96
CA THR A 230 12.90 10.74 9.51
C THR A 230 11.54 10.89 8.83
N HIS A 231 11.39 11.83 7.90
CA HIS A 231 10.24 11.82 6.99
C HIS A 231 10.48 10.77 5.89
N VAL A 232 9.60 9.79 5.77
CA VAL A 232 9.69 8.75 4.74
C VAL A 232 8.76 9.06 3.57
N VAL A 233 9.27 9.02 2.34
CA VAL A 233 8.46 9.08 1.11
C VAL A 233 8.58 7.75 0.39
N VAL A 234 7.46 7.06 0.19
CA VAL A 234 7.40 5.79 -0.54
C VAL A 234 6.79 5.99 -1.92
N TYR A 235 7.30 5.27 -2.92
CA TYR A 235 6.73 5.20 -4.26
C TYR A 235 6.85 3.78 -4.81
N ASP A 236 6.18 3.50 -5.92
CA ASP A 236 6.43 2.32 -6.76
C ASP A 236 6.36 2.69 -8.24
N GLY A 237 6.81 1.77 -9.10
CA GLY A 237 6.86 1.92 -10.56
C GLY A 237 5.69 1.26 -11.30
N ASP A 238 4.53 1.08 -10.64
CA ASP A 238 3.37 0.50 -11.29
C ASP A 238 2.80 1.43 -12.39
N GLU A 239 2.31 0.84 -13.46
CA GLU A 239 1.78 1.57 -14.62
C GLU A 239 0.45 2.30 -14.33
N VAL A 240 -0.29 1.85 -13.31
CA VAL A 240 -1.49 2.55 -12.82
C VAL A 240 -1.09 3.76 -11.94
N GLY A 241 0.17 3.86 -11.52
CA GLY A 241 0.73 4.97 -10.75
C GLY A 241 1.03 4.63 -9.29
N THR A 242 0.31 3.67 -8.70
CA THR A 242 0.57 3.18 -7.34
C THR A 242 -0.04 1.80 -7.13
N PHE A 243 0.66 0.93 -6.42
CA PHE A 243 0.19 -0.41 -6.05
C PHE A 243 0.72 -0.89 -4.69
N TYR A 244 2.04 -0.88 -4.48
CA TYR A 244 2.71 -1.34 -3.25
C TYR A 244 3.13 -0.20 -2.31
N ALA A 245 3.30 1.02 -2.81
CA ALA A 245 3.63 2.18 -2.00
C ALA A 245 2.63 2.41 -0.84
N PRO A 246 1.29 2.27 -1.02
CA PRO A 246 0.34 2.39 0.08
C PRO A 246 0.55 1.31 1.14
N ARG A 247 1.00 0.10 0.76
CA ARG A 247 1.35 -0.96 1.71
C ARG A 247 2.53 -0.55 2.58
N ALA A 248 3.62 -0.08 1.97
CA ALA A 248 4.78 0.42 2.73
C ALA A 248 4.38 1.60 3.65
N TRP A 249 3.61 2.56 3.15
CA TRP A 249 3.05 3.66 3.94
C TRP A 249 2.26 3.17 5.16
N TRP A 250 1.37 2.20 4.96
CA TRP A 250 0.58 1.64 6.06
C TRP A 250 1.45 0.87 7.04
N MET A 251 2.48 0.13 6.60
CA MET A 251 3.39 -0.60 7.49
C MET A 251 4.11 0.34 8.45
N PHE A 252 4.66 1.46 7.97
CA PHE A 252 5.25 2.48 8.84
C PHE A 252 4.27 2.98 9.90
N ARG A 253 3.02 3.26 9.50
CA ARG A 253 1.96 3.70 10.41
C ARG A 253 1.55 2.62 11.41
N ALA A 254 1.46 1.38 10.96
CA ALA A 254 1.18 0.22 11.79
C ALA A 254 2.27 0.06 12.85
N PHE A 255 3.54 0.33 12.53
CA PHE A 255 4.64 0.33 13.49
C PHE A 255 4.87 1.66 14.23
N GLY A 256 3.89 2.57 14.20
CA GLY A 256 3.85 3.77 15.03
C GLY A 256 4.52 5.01 14.43
N HIS A 257 5.04 4.92 13.21
CA HIS A 257 5.71 6.03 12.52
C HIS A 257 4.73 6.81 11.64
N LYS A 258 4.56 8.11 11.94
CA LYS A 258 3.51 8.96 11.37
C LYS A 258 3.98 9.83 10.21
N GLU A 259 5.27 10.21 10.19
CA GLU A 259 5.85 11.07 9.15
C GLU A 259 6.20 10.22 7.93
N VAL A 260 5.17 9.67 7.27
CA VAL A 260 5.30 8.88 6.05
C VAL A 260 4.28 9.33 4.99
N SER A 261 4.75 9.45 3.75
CA SER A 261 3.98 9.92 2.60
C SER A 261 4.14 8.98 1.42
N VAL A 262 3.13 8.93 0.55
CA VAL A 262 3.19 8.31 -0.77
C VAL A 262 3.47 9.40 -1.81
N LEU A 263 4.33 9.11 -2.79
CA LEU A 263 4.53 9.99 -3.95
C LEU A 263 3.31 9.92 -4.87
N ASN A 264 2.53 10.99 -4.95
CA ASN A 264 1.35 11.04 -5.79
C ASN A 264 1.75 10.96 -7.28
N GLY A 265 1.19 9.98 -8.00
CA GLY A 265 1.55 9.69 -9.39
C GLY A 265 2.71 8.69 -9.57
N GLY A 266 3.39 8.32 -8.48
CA GLY A 266 4.45 7.30 -8.46
C GLY A 266 5.64 7.59 -9.37
N PHE A 267 6.46 6.56 -9.62
CA PHE A 267 7.64 6.69 -10.49
C PHE A 267 7.26 6.95 -11.95
N LYS A 268 6.10 6.44 -12.38
CA LYS A 268 5.56 6.69 -13.73
C LYS A 268 5.48 8.18 -14.03
N ASN A 269 4.83 8.97 -13.17
CA ASN A 269 4.70 10.40 -13.40
C ASN A 269 6.00 11.16 -13.10
N TRP A 270 6.82 10.68 -12.15
CA TRP A 270 8.17 11.22 -11.95
C TRP A 270 8.99 11.26 -13.24
N VAL A 271 9.03 10.13 -13.96
CA VAL A 271 9.74 10.02 -15.24
C VAL A 271 9.04 10.81 -16.35
N LYS A 272 7.71 10.74 -16.43
CA LYS A 272 6.92 11.47 -17.44
C LYS A 272 7.12 12.98 -17.37
N GLU A 273 7.27 13.52 -16.16
CA GLU A 273 7.51 14.95 -15.91
C GLU A 273 8.99 15.36 -16.12
N GLY A 274 9.88 14.42 -16.44
CA GLY A 274 11.29 14.71 -16.72
C GLY A 274 12.14 14.99 -15.48
N HIS A 275 11.71 14.53 -14.30
CA HIS A 275 12.50 14.65 -13.07
C HIS A 275 13.73 13.72 -13.10
N PRO A 276 14.81 14.07 -12.38
CA PRO A 276 16.07 13.33 -12.44
C PRO A 276 15.92 11.88 -11.97
N VAL A 277 16.59 10.97 -12.65
CA VAL A 277 16.73 9.55 -12.27
C VAL A 277 18.20 9.16 -12.28
N THR A 278 18.58 8.16 -11.50
CA THR A 278 19.95 7.65 -11.43
C THR A 278 19.99 6.13 -11.38
N ALA A 279 21.14 5.56 -11.75
CA ALA A 279 21.50 4.17 -11.49
C ALA A 279 22.44 4.02 -10.27
N GLU A 280 22.89 5.14 -9.70
CA GLU A 280 23.82 5.16 -8.57
C GLU A 280 23.14 4.74 -7.28
N VAL A 281 23.36 3.49 -6.87
CA VAL A 281 22.83 2.95 -5.62
C VAL A 281 23.55 3.58 -4.43
N THR A 282 22.87 4.44 -3.71
CA THR A 282 23.37 5.05 -2.47
C THR A 282 23.11 4.13 -1.27
N GLN A 283 24.15 3.80 -0.50
CA GLN A 283 23.99 3.14 0.79
C GLN A 283 23.87 4.19 1.90
N PRO A 284 22.70 4.34 2.54
CA PRO A 284 22.54 5.28 3.64
C PRO A 284 23.29 4.79 4.88
N THR A 285 23.72 5.73 5.73
CA THR A 285 24.18 5.39 7.08
C THR A 285 23.02 4.75 7.85
N PRO A 286 23.21 3.56 8.45
CA PRO A 286 22.18 2.93 9.27
C PRO A 286 21.74 3.83 10.43
N ALA A 287 20.46 3.77 10.77
CA ALA A 287 19.85 4.51 11.86
C ALA A 287 19.10 3.57 12.81
N VAL A 288 18.82 4.05 14.03
CA VAL A 288 18.02 3.32 15.01
C VAL A 288 16.55 3.70 14.84
N PHE A 289 15.73 2.71 14.52
CA PHE A 289 14.28 2.82 14.49
C PHE A 289 13.67 2.10 15.69
N LYS A 290 12.56 2.61 16.24
CA LYS A 290 11.85 1.98 17.36
C LYS A 290 10.43 1.67 16.91
N ALA A 291 10.22 0.44 16.44
CA ALA A 291 8.90 0.00 16.02
C ALA A 291 8.02 -0.30 17.23
N ARG A 292 6.75 0.13 17.15
CA ARG A 292 5.69 -0.27 18.09
C ARG A 292 4.40 -0.51 17.33
N LEU A 293 3.97 -1.76 17.31
CA LEU A 293 2.77 -2.18 16.59
C LEU A 293 1.52 -1.55 17.20
N ASN A 294 0.89 -0.66 16.45
CA ASN A 294 -0.43 -0.15 16.69
C ASN A 294 -1.47 -1.16 16.22
N ARG A 295 -1.87 -2.06 17.13
CA ARG A 295 -2.88 -3.10 16.87
C ARG A 295 -4.22 -2.56 16.38
N ALA A 296 -4.56 -1.29 16.63
CA ALA A 296 -5.81 -0.70 16.12
C ALA A 296 -5.84 -0.58 14.59
N LEU A 297 -4.68 -0.61 13.91
CA LEU A 297 -4.58 -0.54 12.45
C LEU A 297 -4.51 -1.92 11.78
N VAL A 298 -4.53 -3.01 12.55
CA VAL A 298 -4.42 -4.38 12.04
C VAL A 298 -5.62 -5.17 12.51
N LYS A 299 -6.28 -5.91 11.61
CA LYS A 299 -7.28 -6.91 11.98
C LYS A 299 -6.75 -8.32 11.78
N THR A 300 -7.09 -9.18 12.73
CA THR A 300 -6.82 -10.62 12.70
C THR A 300 -7.98 -11.40 12.09
N PHE A 301 -7.74 -12.63 11.66
CA PHE A 301 -8.79 -13.53 11.18
C PHE A 301 -9.92 -13.71 12.22
N GLU A 302 -9.57 -13.87 13.49
CA GLU A 302 -10.54 -14.09 14.57
C GLU A 302 -11.48 -12.89 14.73
N GLU A 303 -10.96 -11.66 14.68
CA GLU A 303 -11.77 -10.44 14.70
C GLU A 303 -12.67 -10.34 13.47
N MET A 304 -12.18 -10.75 12.29
CA MET A 304 -12.97 -10.76 11.07
C MET A 304 -14.12 -11.76 11.15
N ILE A 305 -13.88 -12.97 11.67
CA ILE A 305 -14.92 -13.99 11.89
C ILE A 305 -16.00 -13.49 12.85
N GLN A 306 -15.60 -12.90 13.98
CA GLN A 306 -16.55 -12.34 14.95
C GLN A 306 -17.42 -11.24 14.32
N ASN A 307 -16.83 -10.42 13.45
CA ASN A 307 -17.53 -9.32 12.81
C ASN A 307 -18.60 -9.76 11.80
N VAL A 308 -18.50 -10.96 11.23
CA VAL A 308 -19.54 -11.50 10.35
C VAL A 308 -20.90 -11.55 11.07
N SER A 309 -20.91 -11.86 12.36
CA SER A 309 -22.13 -11.89 13.17
C SER A 309 -22.40 -10.56 13.85
N SER A 310 -21.38 -9.88 14.38
CA SER A 310 -21.58 -8.69 15.21
C SER A 310 -21.79 -7.41 14.42
N LEU A 311 -21.32 -7.34 13.17
CA LEU A 311 -21.40 -6.16 12.29
C LEU A 311 -20.89 -4.87 12.97
N ASN A 312 -19.86 -4.99 13.81
CA ASN A 312 -19.28 -3.89 14.58
C ASN A 312 -18.47 -2.92 13.71
N PHE A 313 -17.95 -3.41 12.58
CA PHE A 313 -17.23 -2.61 11.61
C PHE A 313 -17.60 -3.00 10.18
N GLN A 314 -17.50 -2.01 9.29
CA GLN A 314 -17.67 -2.21 7.85
C GLN A 314 -16.42 -2.89 7.28
N VAL A 315 -16.62 -3.78 6.31
CA VAL A 315 -15.52 -4.45 5.60
C VAL A 315 -15.54 -4.01 4.14
N VAL A 316 -14.43 -3.47 3.65
CA VAL A 316 -14.28 -3.07 2.24
C VAL A 316 -13.17 -3.86 1.59
N ASP A 317 -13.48 -4.51 0.48
CA ASP A 317 -12.56 -5.31 -0.32
C ASP A 317 -12.11 -4.54 -1.57
N SER A 318 -10.80 -4.40 -1.77
CA SER A 318 -10.23 -3.66 -2.91
C SER A 318 -9.84 -4.49 -4.13
N ARG A 319 -10.17 -5.78 -4.15
CA ARG A 319 -9.96 -6.63 -5.33
C ARG A 319 -10.87 -6.20 -6.49
N PRO A 320 -10.49 -6.51 -7.75
CA PRO A 320 -11.37 -6.37 -8.89
C PRO A 320 -12.72 -7.06 -8.70
N GLU A 321 -13.78 -6.50 -9.28
CA GLU A 321 -15.16 -6.94 -9.07
C GLU A 321 -15.35 -8.44 -9.37
N GLY A 322 -14.78 -8.95 -10.46
CA GLY A 322 -14.92 -10.36 -10.84
C GLY A 322 -14.35 -11.32 -9.78
N ARG A 323 -13.23 -10.97 -9.14
CA ARG A 323 -12.65 -11.77 -8.04
C ARG A 323 -13.45 -11.64 -6.75
N PHE A 324 -14.03 -10.47 -6.48
CA PHE A 324 -14.91 -10.29 -5.33
C PHE A 324 -16.21 -11.10 -5.47
N ARG A 325 -16.85 -11.04 -6.64
CA ARG A 325 -18.09 -11.78 -6.94
C ARG A 325 -17.87 -13.28 -7.07
N GLY A 326 -16.64 -13.68 -7.37
CA GLY A 326 -16.28 -15.07 -7.57
C GLY A 326 -16.48 -15.56 -9.00
N THR A 327 -16.62 -14.67 -9.98
CA THR A 327 -16.79 -15.01 -11.41
C THR A 327 -15.47 -15.20 -12.14
N GLU A 328 -14.35 -14.77 -11.55
CA GLU A 328 -12.99 -14.93 -12.07
C GLU A 328 -12.10 -15.63 -11.04
N LEU A 329 -11.06 -16.35 -11.43
CA LEU A 329 -10.10 -16.95 -10.47
C LEU A 329 -9.17 -15.89 -9.86
N ASP A 330 -8.80 -16.06 -8.58
CA ASP A 330 -7.85 -15.17 -7.89
C ASP A 330 -6.46 -15.82 -7.84
N GLN A 331 -5.78 -15.81 -9.00
CA GLN A 331 -4.41 -16.33 -9.14
C GLN A 331 -4.27 -17.77 -8.64
N GLY A 332 -5.17 -18.65 -9.09
CA GLY A 332 -5.18 -20.08 -8.75
C GLY A 332 -6.01 -20.46 -7.52
N LEU A 333 -6.54 -19.49 -6.78
CA LEU A 333 -7.53 -19.72 -5.71
C LEU A 333 -8.96 -19.53 -6.22
N GLU A 334 -9.91 -20.25 -5.61
CA GLU A 334 -11.32 -19.92 -5.78
C GLU A 334 -11.60 -18.52 -5.22
N SER A 335 -12.39 -17.78 -5.98
CA SER A 335 -12.76 -16.41 -5.68
C SER A 335 -14.10 -16.32 -4.96
N GLY A 336 -14.41 -15.11 -4.51
CA GLY A 336 -15.54 -14.82 -3.64
C GLY A 336 -15.18 -13.75 -2.64
N HIS A 337 -16.04 -13.52 -1.66
CA HIS A 337 -15.85 -12.49 -0.65
C HIS A 337 -16.33 -12.92 0.75
N ILE A 338 -15.87 -12.14 1.72
CA ILE A 338 -16.30 -12.22 3.13
C ILE A 338 -17.76 -11.73 3.21
N PRO A 339 -18.67 -12.45 3.89
CA PRO A 339 -20.07 -12.04 4.03
C PRO A 339 -20.20 -10.60 4.55
N GLY A 340 -21.06 -9.81 3.91
CA GLY A 340 -21.31 -8.41 4.29
C GLY A 340 -20.22 -7.42 3.84
N ALA A 341 -19.15 -7.88 3.19
CA ALA A 341 -18.14 -6.97 2.62
C ALA A 341 -18.71 -6.17 1.45
N VAL A 342 -18.21 -4.94 1.28
CA VAL A 342 -18.49 -4.05 0.14
C VAL A 342 -17.29 -4.02 -0.78
N ASN A 343 -17.49 -4.05 -2.10
CA ASN A 343 -16.39 -3.97 -3.06
C ASN A 343 -16.14 -2.55 -3.56
N ILE A 344 -14.91 -2.08 -3.36
CA ILE A 344 -14.39 -0.84 -3.95
C ILE A 344 -13.00 -1.14 -4.52
N PRO A 345 -12.89 -1.50 -5.81
CA PRO A 345 -11.61 -1.80 -6.44
C PRO A 345 -10.60 -0.67 -6.24
N PHE A 346 -9.34 -1.02 -5.92
CA PHE A 346 -8.33 -0.02 -5.51
C PHE A 346 -8.12 1.09 -6.56
N HIS A 347 -8.17 0.74 -7.85
CA HIS A 347 -7.99 1.68 -8.95
C HIS A 347 -9.12 2.72 -9.05
N SER A 348 -10.26 2.51 -8.39
CA SER A 348 -11.34 3.50 -8.35
C SER A 348 -10.93 4.82 -7.70
N PHE A 349 -9.92 4.80 -6.83
CA PHE A 349 -9.37 5.99 -6.15
C PHE A 349 -8.31 6.73 -6.97
N LEU A 350 -7.92 6.20 -8.13
CA LEU A 350 -6.92 6.78 -9.00
C LEU A 350 -7.57 7.42 -10.22
N SER A 351 -7.01 8.52 -10.69
CA SER A 351 -7.33 9.13 -11.98
C SER A 351 -6.70 8.32 -13.11
N GLU A 352 -7.12 8.57 -14.36
CA GLU A 352 -6.53 7.95 -15.56
C GLU A 352 -5.02 8.20 -15.70
N THR A 353 -4.54 9.30 -15.12
CA THR A 353 -3.11 9.65 -15.13
C THR A 353 -2.30 8.92 -14.05
N GLY A 354 -2.96 8.22 -13.13
CA GLY A 354 -2.35 7.51 -12.01
C GLY A 354 -2.09 8.36 -10.76
N HIS A 355 -2.60 9.59 -10.73
CA HIS A 355 -2.66 10.38 -9.51
C HIS A 355 -3.88 10.00 -8.68
N GLU A 356 -3.79 10.13 -7.36
CA GLU A 356 -4.92 10.04 -6.46
C GLU A 356 -6.01 11.04 -6.85
N LYS A 357 -7.27 10.63 -6.79
CA LYS A 357 -8.43 11.51 -6.99
C LYS A 357 -8.53 12.58 -5.91
N SER A 358 -9.32 13.61 -6.18
CA SER A 358 -9.62 14.65 -5.20
C SER A 358 -10.34 14.08 -3.97
N ILE A 359 -10.26 14.78 -2.84
CA ILE A 359 -10.93 14.35 -1.60
C ILE A 359 -12.44 14.26 -1.82
N GLU A 360 -13.00 15.16 -2.62
CA GLU A 360 -14.42 15.23 -2.97
C GLU A 360 -14.86 13.98 -3.76
N GLU A 361 -14.09 13.58 -4.78
CA GLU A 361 -14.35 12.36 -5.55
C GLU A 361 -14.22 11.10 -4.69
N ILE A 362 -13.20 11.03 -3.82
CA ILE A 362 -13.03 9.90 -2.91
C ILE A 362 -14.22 9.78 -1.95
N GLN A 363 -14.69 10.91 -1.40
CA GLN A 363 -15.87 10.94 -0.54
C GLN A 363 -17.14 10.48 -1.27
N GLU A 364 -17.29 10.82 -2.56
CA GLU A 364 -18.39 10.31 -3.38
C GLU A 364 -18.30 8.80 -3.56
N ILE A 365 -17.13 8.26 -3.89
CA ILE A 365 -16.94 6.80 -4.05
C ILE A 365 -17.40 6.04 -2.80
N PHE A 366 -17.00 6.49 -1.61
CA PHE A 366 -17.45 5.86 -0.36
C PHE A 366 -18.98 5.98 -0.16
N ARG A 367 -19.56 7.14 -0.45
CA ARG A 367 -21.00 7.40 -0.32
C ARG A 367 -21.84 6.57 -1.28
N GLU A 368 -21.49 6.50 -2.56
CA GLU A 368 -22.17 5.67 -3.57
C GLU A 368 -22.16 4.19 -3.17
N LYS A 369 -21.06 3.74 -2.59
CA LYS A 369 -20.86 2.36 -2.10
C LYS A 369 -21.46 2.13 -0.71
N LYS A 370 -22.13 3.14 -0.13
CA LYS A 370 -22.79 3.11 1.19
C LYS A 370 -21.83 2.78 2.33
N VAL A 371 -20.58 3.21 2.21
CA VAL A 371 -19.54 3.10 3.24
C VAL A 371 -19.49 4.41 4.03
N ASP A 372 -19.82 4.32 5.31
CA ASP A 372 -19.88 5.45 6.23
C ASP A 372 -18.53 5.65 6.94
N LEU A 373 -17.78 6.68 6.55
CA LEU A 373 -16.46 6.97 7.13
C LEU A 373 -16.52 7.42 8.60
N SER A 374 -17.69 7.76 9.13
CA SER A 374 -17.86 8.06 10.56
C SER A 374 -17.86 6.81 11.44
N LYS A 375 -18.09 5.62 10.84
CA LYS A 375 -18.14 4.33 11.54
C LYS A 375 -16.82 3.57 11.44
N PRO A 376 -16.60 2.55 12.30
CA PRO A 376 -15.46 1.65 12.17
C PRO A 376 -15.39 1.00 10.78
N LEU A 377 -14.18 0.93 10.21
CA LEU A 377 -13.92 0.45 8.86
C LEU A 377 -12.65 -0.40 8.85
N THR A 378 -12.74 -1.56 8.22
CA THR A 378 -11.59 -2.44 7.94
C THR A 378 -11.50 -2.68 6.44
N ALA A 379 -10.30 -2.52 5.89
CA ALA A 379 -9.98 -2.85 4.52
C ALA A 379 -9.41 -4.27 4.40
N THR A 380 -9.74 -4.96 3.31
CA THR A 380 -9.20 -6.27 2.94
C THR A 380 -8.95 -6.32 1.44
N CYS A 381 -8.17 -7.29 0.97
CA CYS A 381 -8.04 -7.58 -0.46
C CYS A 381 -7.65 -9.05 -0.66
N ARG A 382 -6.63 -9.33 -1.48
CA ARG A 382 -6.04 -10.66 -1.64
C ARG A 382 -5.06 -11.01 -0.52
N LYS A 383 -4.13 -10.10 -0.21
CA LYS A 383 -2.95 -10.33 0.65
C LYS A 383 -2.49 -9.07 1.42
N GLY A 384 -3.42 -8.22 1.84
CA GLY A 384 -3.13 -7.04 2.66
C GLY A 384 -2.42 -5.87 1.96
N VAL A 385 -2.16 -5.95 0.65
CA VAL A 385 -1.44 -4.91 -0.11
C VAL A 385 -2.38 -3.80 -0.57
N THR A 386 -3.20 -4.06 -1.60
CA THR A 386 -4.11 -3.07 -2.19
C THR A 386 -5.22 -2.62 -1.23
N ALA A 387 -5.42 -3.30 -0.09
CA ALA A 387 -6.30 -2.85 0.98
C ALA A 387 -5.82 -1.52 1.58
N CYS A 388 -4.50 -1.30 1.57
CA CYS A 388 -3.90 -0.06 2.07
C CYS A 388 -4.26 1.16 1.21
N GLN A 389 -4.69 0.98 -0.05
CA GLN A 389 -5.23 2.06 -0.87
C GLN A 389 -6.56 2.59 -0.32
N ILE A 390 -7.45 1.72 0.18
CA ILE A 390 -8.68 2.14 0.87
C ILE A 390 -8.32 2.93 2.13
N ALA A 391 -7.34 2.44 2.90
CA ALA A 391 -6.88 3.11 4.11
C ALA A 391 -6.26 4.49 3.81
N LEU A 392 -5.50 4.62 2.72
CA LEU A 392 -4.95 5.89 2.25
C LEU A 392 -6.06 6.85 1.81
N ALA A 393 -6.98 6.41 0.96
CA ALA A 393 -8.11 7.20 0.49
C ALA A 393 -8.96 7.72 1.67
N ALA A 394 -9.31 6.85 2.61
CA ALA A 394 -10.02 7.23 3.82
C ALA A 394 -9.22 8.19 4.71
N PHE A 395 -7.89 8.01 4.80
CA PHE A 395 -7.00 8.91 5.54
C PHE A 395 -7.03 10.32 4.96
N LEU A 396 -7.04 10.47 3.62
CA LEU A 396 -7.17 11.76 2.94
C LEU A 396 -8.51 12.44 3.23
N CYS A 397 -9.58 11.66 3.41
CA CYS A 397 -10.88 12.15 3.88
C CYS A 397 -10.95 12.43 5.39
N GLY A 398 -9.83 12.29 6.13
CA GLY A 398 -9.73 12.56 7.56
C GLY A 398 -9.94 11.33 8.46
N LYS A 399 -10.27 10.17 7.91
CA LYS A 399 -10.43 8.91 8.67
C LYS A 399 -9.10 8.17 8.82
N ARG A 400 -8.42 8.40 9.93
CA ARG A 400 -7.05 7.91 10.18
C ARG A 400 -6.96 6.49 10.74
N ASP A 401 -8.08 5.92 11.15
CA ASP A 401 -8.17 4.69 11.96
C ASP A 401 -8.63 3.46 11.18
N VAL A 402 -8.58 3.50 9.84
CA VAL A 402 -8.90 2.33 9.00
C VAL A 402 -7.88 1.24 9.25
N ALA A 403 -8.38 0.10 9.73
CA ALA A 403 -7.57 -1.09 9.94
C ALA A 403 -7.44 -1.91 8.64
N VAL A 404 -6.38 -2.71 8.51
CA VAL A 404 -6.21 -3.66 7.41
C VAL A 404 -6.26 -5.08 7.97
N TYR A 405 -7.10 -5.92 7.38
CA TYR A 405 -7.04 -7.36 7.59
C TYR A 405 -5.87 -7.93 6.78
N ASP A 406 -4.75 -8.19 7.46
CA ASP A 406 -3.46 -8.43 6.82
C ASP A 406 -3.44 -9.71 5.97
N GLY A 407 -3.91 -10.83 6.54
CA GLY A 407 -3.99 -12.10 5.82
C GLY A 407 -5.02 -12.10 4.69
N SER A 408 -6.01 -11.20 4.74
CA SER A 408 -6.93 -10.90 3.64
C SER A 408 -7.63 -12.15 3.08
N TRP A 409 -8.07 -12.14 1.82
CA TRP A 409 -8.75 -13.29 1.21
C TRP A 409 -7.92 -14.56 1.21
N SER A 410 -6.59 -14.48 1.05
CA SER A 410 -5.74 -15.68 1.08
C SER A 410 -5.86 -16.43 2.40
N GLU A 411 -5.68 -15.75 3.54
CA GLU A 411 -5.86 -16.38 4.86
C GLU A 411 -7.32 -16.82 5.06
N TRP A 412 -8.29 -15.98 4.70
CA TRP A 412 -9.71 -16.28 4.84
C TRP A 412 -10.10 -17.54 4.06
N PHE A 413 -9.62 -17.67 2.83
CA PHE A 413 -9.90 -18.81 1.98
C PHE A 413 -9.38 -20.11 2.60
N HIS A 414 -8.21 -20.10 3.24
CA HIS A 414 -7.65 -21.31 3.84
C HIS A 414 -8.25 -21.64 5.21
N ARG A 415 -8.63 -20.62 6.01
CA ARG A 415 -9.06 -20.83 7.41
C ARG A 415 -10.58 -20.83 7.62
N ALA A 416 -11.33 -20.04 6.84
CA ALA A 416 -12.76 -19.89 7.07
C ALA A 416 -13.55 -21.14 6.63
N PRO A 417 -14.61 -21.51 7.38
CA PRO A 417 -15.59 -22.48 6.92
C PRO A 417 -16.19 -22.13 5.54
N PRO A 418 -16.55 -23.13 4.70
CA PRO A 418 -17.07 -22.87 3.36
C PRO A 418 -18.29 -21.95 3.26
N HIS A 419 -19.18 -21.95 4.28
CA HIS A 419 -20.37 -21.11 4.31
C HIS A 419 -20.06 -19.61 4.52
N TYR A 420 -18.83 -19.28 4.91
CA TYR A 420 -18.33 -17.91 4.97
C TYR A 420 -17.55 -17.49 3.72
N LYS A 421 -17.64 -18.24 2.62
CA LYS A 421 -17.02 -17.92 1.33
C LYS A 421 -18.11 -17.69 0.27
N VAL A 422 -18.60 -16.46 0.20
CA VAL A 422 -19.70 -16.10 -0.71
C VAL A 422 -19.16 -16.00 -2.14
N THR A 423 -19.76 -16.73 -3.07
CA THR A 423 -19.37 -16.74 -4.48
C THR A 423 -20.59 -16.98 -5.37
N GLU A 424 -20.64 -16.31 -6.53
CA GLU A 424 -21.73 -16.45 -7.50
C GLU A 424 -21.67 -17.78 -8.26
N LEU A 425 -20.48 -18.37 -8.46
CA LEU A 425 -20.33 -19.64 -9.20
C LEU A 425 -20.98 -20.84 -8.49
N LYS A 426 -21.25 -20.76 -7.18
CA LYS A 426 -21.98 -21.82 -6.47
C LYS A 426 -23.50 -21.75 -6.68
N ARG A 427 -24.04 -20.60 -7.11
CA ARG A 427 -25.48 -20.43 -7.40
C ARG A 427 -25.89 -20.91 -8.79
N SER A 428 -24.96 -21.12 -9.71
CA SER A 428 -25.27 -21.58 -11.08
C SER A 428 -25.26 -23.10 -11.26
N LYS A 429 -24.94 -23.87 -10.21
CA LYS A 429 -24.92 -25.35 -10.20
C LYS A 429 -26.00 -25.99 -9.31
N ALA A 430 -26.83 -25.19 -8.66
CA ALA A 430 -28.01 -25.61 -7.91
C ALA A 430 -29.24 -25.05 -8.61
#